data_AF-A0AAU3E1F2-F1
#
_entry.id   AF-A0AAU3E1F2-F1
#
_cell.length_a   1.000
_cell.length_b   1.000
_cell.length_c   1.000
_cell.angle_alpha   90.00
_cell.angle_beta   90.00
_cell.angle_gamma   90.00
#
_symmetry.space_group_name_H-M   'P 1'
#
loop_
_entity.id
_entity.type
_entity.pdbx_description
1 polymer ?
#
loop_
_entity_poly.entity_id
_entity_poly.type
_entity_poly.pdbx_seq_one_letter_code
_entity_poly.pdbx_strand_id
1 'polypeptide(L)'
;MSPVETGRSHPHLYRLMFATPAADPTAAVHTAQRAHDLFVEIVAGVVGPAQAQQYGALLVTTAHGVTNLELSGHLTWDKWHAIAEDLGDLLIGLLPRTA
;
A
#
# COMPACT_ATOMS: atom_id res chain seq x y z
N MET A 1 -0.49 -5.89 -10.35
CA MET A 1 0.82 -6.01 -9.70
C MET A 1 0.76 -5.19 -8.42
N SER A 2 0.97 -5.81 -7.26
CA SER A 2 0.92 -5.15 -5.96
C SER A 2 2.17 -4.30 -5.70
N PRO A 3 2.16 -3.40 -4.70
CA PRO A 3 3.35 -2.69 -4.26
C PRO A 3 4.48 -3.65 -3.86
N VAL A 4 4.16 -4.75 -3.18
CA VAL A 4 5.13 -5.79 -2.76
C VAL A 4 5.76 -6.46 -3.99
N GLU A 5 4.95 -6.90 -4.95
CA GLU A 5 5.44 -7.51 -6.19
C GLU A 5 6.32 -6.56 -7.00
N THR A 6 5.94 -5.28 -7.03
CA THR A 6 6.73 -4.22 -7.69
C THR A 6 8.05 -3.99 -6.97
N GLY A 7 8.05 -3.98 -5.63
CA GLY A 7 9.26 -3.89 -4.81
C GLY A 7 10.24 -5.01 -5.10
N ARG A 8 9.76 -6.26 -5.16
CA ARG A 8 10.58 -7.44 -5.46
C ARG A 8 11.12 -7.44 -6.90
N SER A 9 10.25 -7.15 -7.87
CA SER A 9 10.60 -7.27 -9.30
C SER A 9 11.38 -6.06 -9.84
N HIS A 10 11.11 -4.87 -9.29
CA HIS A 10 11.65 -3.59 -9.77
C HIS A 10 12.00 -2.65 -8.60
N PRO A 11 12.95 -3.01 -7.72
CA PRO A 11 13.22 -2.29 -6.48
C PRO A 11 13.65 -0.82 -6.67
N HIS A 12 14.22 -0.49 -7.84
CA HIS A 12 14.59 0.88 -8.19
C HIS A 12 13.38 1.72 -8.64
N LEU A 13 12.44 1.12 -9.40
CA LEU A 13 11.20 1.81 -9.81
C LEU A 13 10.26 2.00 -8.62
N TYR A 14 10.18 1.01 -7.73
CA TYR A 14 9.42 1.13 -6.49
C TYR A 14 9.90 2.32 -5.65
N ARG A 15 11.22 2.46 -5.46
CA ARG A 15 11.80 3.62 -4.76
C ARG A 15 11.49 4.94 -5.45
N LEU A 16 11.51 4.99 -6.79
CA LEU A 16 11.17 6.21 -7.53
C LEU A 16 9.70 6.60 -7.37
N MET A 17 8.78 5.62 -7.36
CA MET A 17 7.34 5.86 -7.23
C MET A 17 6.95 6.50 -5.89
N PHE A 18 7.74 6.24 -4.83
CA PHE A 18 7.47 6.75 -3.47
C PHE A 18 8.49 7.79 -2.98
N ALA A 19 9.41 8.24 -3.85
CA ALA A 19 10.32 9.33 -3.51
C ALA A 19 9.59 10.68 -3.54
N THR A 20 10.08 11.64 -2.75
CA THR A 20 9.66 13.04 -2.90
C THR A 20 10.01 13.51 -4.32
N PRO A 21 9.04 14.00 -5.11
CA PRO A 21 9.29 14.45 -6.47
C PRO A 21 10.29 15.62 -6.49
N ALA A 22 11.31 15.52 -7.35
CA ALA A 22 12.31 16.58 -7.53
C ALA A 22 11.81 17.75 -8.40
N ALA A 23 10.71 17.55 -9.12
CA ALA A 23 10.04 18.52 -9.99
C ALA A 23 8.55 18.63 -9.61
N ASP A 24 7.81 19.48 -10.32
CA ASP A 24 6.35 19.63 -10.14
C ASP A 24 5.64 18.26 -10.15
N PRO A 25 5.00 17.86 -9.05
CA PRO A 25 4.37 16.55 -8.93
C PRO A 25 3.05 16.45 -9.71
N THR A 26 2.53 17.55 -10.26
CA THR A 26 1.17 17.61 -10.86
C THR A 26 0.94 16.52 -11.90
N ALA A 27 1.91 16.27 -12.80
CA ALA A 27 1.79 15.23 -13.81
C ALA A 27 1.76 13.81 -13.21
N ALA A 28 2.57 13.56 -12.17
CA ALA A 28 2.60 12.28 -11.47
C ALA A 28 1.31 12.04 -10.68
N VAL A 29 0.83 13.06 -9.98
CA VAL A 29 -0.46 13.04 -9.25
C VAL A 29 -1.60 12.74 -10.21
N HIS A 30 -1.69 13.46 -11.33
CA HIS A 30 -2.75 13.24 -12.31
C HIS A 30 -2.72 11.84 -12.92
N THR A 31 -1.52 11.27 -13.11
CA THR A 31 -1.35 9.90 -13.62
C THR A 31 -1.82 8.86 -12.59
N ALA A 32 -1.54 9.07 -11.31
CA ALA A 32 -1.95 8.18 -10.23
C ALA A 32 -3.43 8.32 -9.85
N GLN A 33 -4.05 9.47 -10.16
CA GLN A 33 -5.36 9.86 -9.65
C GLN A 33 -6.46 8.83 -9.96
N ARG A 34 -6.53 8.31 -11.20
CA ARG A 34 -7.52 7.28 -11.54
C ARG A 34 -7.36 6.01 -10.71
N ALA A 35 -6.13 5.56 -10.49
CA ALA A 35 -5.87 4.37 -9.69
C ALA A 35 -6.20 4.61 -8.22
N HIS A 36 -5.91 5.81 -7.72
CA HIS A 36 -6.28 6.25 -6.37
C HIS A 36 -7.80 6.29 -6.18
N ASP A 37 -8.54 6.89 -7.11
CA ASP A 37 -10.00 7.02 -7.04
C ASP A 37 -10.67 5.65 -6.99
N LEU A 38 -10.27 4.73 -7.88
CA LEU A 38 -10.76 3.34 -7.89
C LEU A 38 -10.40 2.60 -6.59
N PHE A 39 -9.21 2.83 -6.05
CA PHE A 39 -8.80 2.24 -4.78
C PHE A 39 -9.71 2.72 -3.63
N VAL A 40 -9.96 4.03 -3.54
CA VAL A 40 -10.84 4.60 -2.51
C VAL A 40 -12.27 4.08 -2.66
N GLU A 41 -12.77 3.92 -3.89
CA GLU A 41 -14.08 3.33 -4.17
C GLU A 41 -14.19 1.89 -3.64
N ILE A 42 -13.18 1.05 -3.90
CA ILE A 42 -13.14 -0.32 -3.39
C ILE A 42 -13.14 -0.34 -1.86
N VAL A 43 -12.31 0.50 -1.23
CA VAL A 43 -12.25 0.58 0.23
C VAL A 43 -13.59 1.05 0.80
N ALA A 44 -14.23 2.04 0.18
CA ALA A 44 -15.56 2.51 0.58
C ALA A 44 -16.62 1.39 0.56
N GLY A 45 -16.52 0.45 -0.39
CA GLY A 45 -17.38 -0.74 -0.44
C GLY A 45 -17.23 -1.68 0.76
N VAL A 46 -16.10 -1.63 1.49
CA VAL A 46 -15.82 -2.48 2.65
C VAL A 46 -16.12 -1.77 3.97
N VAL A 47 -15.61 -0.54 4.13
CA VAL A 47 -15.62 0.20 5.42
C VAL A 47 -16.65 1.33 5.47
N GLY A 48 -17.36 1.55 4.36
CA GLY A 48 -18.26 2.68 4.16
C GLY A 48 -17.55 3.96 3.68
N PRO A 49 -18.25 4.85 2.95
CA PRO A 49 -17.64 6.02 2.32
C PRO A 49 -17.04 7.02 3.33
N ALA A 50 -17.64 7.14 4.52
CA ALA A 50 -17.16 8.06 5.56
C ALA A 50 -15.76 7.71 6.09
N GLN A 51 -15.37 6.44 6.04
CA GLN A 51 -14.09 5.95 6.57
C GLN A 51 -13.10 5.58 5.46
N ALA A 52 -13.51 5.62 4.19
CA ALA A 52 -12.75 5.11 3.06
C ALA A 52 -11.36 5.74 2.92
N GLN A 53 -11.26 7.05 3.12
CA GLN A 53 -9.99 7.77 3.05
C GLN A 53 -9.02 7.35 4.17
N GLN A 54 -9.51 7.20 5.40
CA GLN A 54 -8.69 6.84 6.56
C GLN A 54 -8.17 5.39 6.45
N TYR A 55 -9.04 4.44 6.13
CA TYR A 55 -8.62 3.04 5.93
C TYR A 55 -7.81 2.86 4.65
N GLY A 56 -8.10 3.63 3.60
CA GLY A 56 -7.27 3.67 2.39
C GLY A 56 -5.84 4.09 2.70
N ALA A 57 -5.65 5.15 3.49
CA ALA A 57 -4.33 5.57 3.95
C ALA A 57 -3.64 4.49 4.80
N LEU A 58 -4.37 3.81 5.69
CA LEU A 58 -3.81 2.72 6.51
C LEU A 58 -3.31 1.55 5.66
N LEU A 59 -4.09 1.15 4.64
CA LEU A 59 -3.71 0.08 3.71
C LEU A 59 -2.48 0.46 2.89
N VAL A 60 -2.42 1.67 2.33
CA VAL A 60 -1.28 2.15 1.54
C VAL A 60 -0.02 2.25 2.39
N THR A 61 -0.11 2.84 3.57
CA THR A 61 1.04 2.98 4.49
C THR A 61 1.56 1.62 4.94
N THR A 62 0.67 0.66 5.19
CA THR A 62 1.06 -0.71 5.55
C THR A 62 1.74 -1.42 4.40
N ALA A 63 1.15 -1.43 3.19
CA ALA A 63 1.78 -2.01 2.01
C ALA A 63 3.16 -1.40 1.75
N HIS A 64 3.29 -0.08 1.91
CA HIS A 64 4.56 0.61 1.75
C HIS A 64 5.59 0.20 2.80
N GLY A 65 5.20 0.22 4.09
CA GLY A 65 6.06 -0.13 5.21
C GLY A 65 6.52 -1.59 5.16
N VAL A 66 5.61 -2.52 4.88
CA VAL A 66 5.91 -3.95 4.74
C VAL A 66 6.89 -4.19 3.59
N THR A 67 6.67 -3.57 2.42
CA THR A 67 7.59 -3.68 1.28
C THR A 67 8.97 -3.14 1.65
N ASN A 68 9.06 -2.01 2.35
CA ASN A 68 10.33 -1.44 2.76
C ASN A 68 11.06 -2.29 3.81
N LEU A 69 10.33 -2.87 4.77
CA LEU A 69 10.90 -3.79 5.75
C LEU A 69 11.42 -5.08 5.08
N GLU A 70 10.71 -5.60 4.07
CA GLU A 70 11.16 -6.74 3.30
C GLU A 70 12.43 -6.41 2.49
N LEU A 71 12.41 -5.32 1.70
CA LEU A 71 13.55 -4.90 0.88
C LEU A 71 14.81 -4.56 1.71
N SER A 72 14.63 -4.12 2.95
CA SER A 72 15.74 -3.82 3.86
C SER A 72 16.17 -5.00 4.74
N GLY A 73 15.53 -6.17 4.61
CA GLY A 73 15.84 -7.37 5.40
C GLY A 73 15.37 -7.31 6.86
N HIS A 74 14.48 -6.39 7.21
CA HIS A 74 13.92 -6.24 8.58
C HIS A 74 12.61 -7.02 8.79
N LEU A 75 12.00 -7.50 7.70
CA LEU A 75 10.90 -8.47 7.73
C LEU A 75 11.47 -9.85 7.37
N THR A 76 11.82 -10.63 8.39
CA THR A 76 12.31 -12.00 8.21
C THR A 76 11.39 -12.99 8.91
N TRP A 77 11.26 -14.18 8.33
CA TRP A 77 10.47 -15.26 8.92
C TRP A 77 10.96 -15.62 10.33
N ASP A 78 12.27 -15.75 10.54
CA ASP A 78 12.84 -16.12 11.85
C ASP A 78 12.49 -15.14 12.97
N LYS A 79 12.27 -13.85 12.64
CA LYS A 79 11.95 -12.81 13.62
C LYS A 79 10.45 -12.69 13.87
N TRP A 80 9.65 -12.70 12.81
CA TRP A 80 8.24 -12.31 12.87
C TRP A 80 7.26 -13.43 12.56
N HIS A 81 7.74 -14.57 12.05
CA HIS A 81 6.92 -15.70 11.59
C HIS A 81 5.82 -15.27 10.60
N ALA A 82 6.16 -14.33 9.71
CA ALA A 82 5.26 -13.79 8.70
C ALA A 82 6.03 -13.35 7.45
N ILE A 83 5.39 -13.47 6.28
CA ILE A 83 5.80 -12.82 5.03
C ILE A 83 4.98 -11.54 4.79
N ALA A 84 5.36 -10.75 3.78
CA ALA A 84 4.69 -9.50 3.45
C ALA A 84 3.18 -9.66 3.19
N GLU A 85 2.82 -10.75 2.49
CA GLU A 85 1.44 -11.10 2.16
C GLU A 85 0.61 -11.38 3.42
N ASP A 86 1.15 -12.12 4.40
CA ASP A 86 0.45 -12.45 5.65
C ASP A 86 0.02 -11.18 6.41
N LEU A 87 0.89 -10.15 6.43
CA LEU A 87 0.60 -8.88 7.09
C LEU A 87 -0.47 -8.07 6.35
N GLY A 88 -0.49 -8.16 5.02
CA GLY A 88 -1.55 -7.57 4.19
C GLY A 88 -2.90 -8.20 4.50
N ASP A 89 -2.95 -9.54 4.50
CA ASP A 89 -4.16 -10.31 4.79
C ASP A 89 -4.66 -10.05 6.22
N LEU A 90 -3.74 -9.97 7.19
CA LEU A 90 -4.06 -9.63 8.58
C LEU A 90 -4.74 -8.25 8.67
N LEU A 91 -4.18 -7.22 8.02
CA LEU A 91 -4.76 -5.87 8.05
C LEU A 91 -6.14 -5.85 7.40
N ILE A 92 -6.31 -6.51 6.26
CA ILE A 92 -7.61 -6.63 5.57
C ILE A 92 -8.62 -7.32 6.49
N GLY A 93 -8.22 -8.37 7.22
CA GLY A 93 -9.06 -9.08 8.18
C GLY A 93 -9.50 -8.23 9.38
N LEU A 94 -8.76 -7.17 9.71
CA LEU A 94 -9.08 -6.23 10.80
C LEU A 94 -9.97 -5.06 10.36
N LEU A 95 -10.23 -4.89 9.06
CA LEU A 95 -11.07 -3.81 8.58
C LEU A 95 -12.50 -3.97 9.13
N PRO A 96 -13.14 -2.87 9.58
CA PRO A 96 -14.55 -2.91 9.92
C PRO A 96 -15.34 -3.21 8.65
N ARG A 97 -16.21 -4.20 8.70
CA ARG A 97 -17.17 -4.44 7.63
C ARG A 97 -18.43 -3.63 7.91
N THR A 98 -18.93 -2.94 6.90
CA THR A 98 -20.30 -2.43 6.93
C THR A 98 -21.25 -3.59 7.22
N ALA A 99 -22.13 -3.41 8.21
CA ALA A 99 -23.18 -4.37 8.55
C ALA A 99 -24.26 -4.42 7.48
#